data_AF-A0A0D7PEK4-F1
#
_entry.id   AF-A0A0D7PEK4-F1
#
_cell.length_a   1.000
_cell.length_b   1.000
_cell.length_c   1.000
_cell.angle_alpha   90.00
_cell.angle_beta   90.00
_cell.angle_gamma   90.00
#
_symmetry.space_group_name_H-M   'P 1'
#
loop_
_entity.id
_entity.type
_entity.pdbx_description
1 polymer ?
#
loop_
_entity_poly.entity_id
_entity_poly.type
_entity_poly.pdbx_seq_one_letter_code
_entity_poly.pdbx_strand_id
1 'polypeptide(L)'
;MAGKRDQHDLAEYFLRAAGVAAIWIDDGGHIGAADVASIDEQPGRIVYCCLRGDHFRLSYHLYEWKQSVQASREAIARKLEEMAAGLLIGLTKHVTAVERARAAVAAVEGAFETMAQRGEMREMNAAFKATRAVEPAIRYSDFIAAKKAAMLEDLAREACR
;
A
#
# COMPACT_ATOMS: atom_id res chain seq x y z
N MET A 1 6.26 0.01 -21.84
CA MET A 1 6.95 -0.03 -20.53
C MET A 1 6.51 1.09 -19.57
N ALA A 2 6.05 2.25 -20.05
CA ALA A 2 5.57 3.35 -19.19
C ALA A 2 4.36 2.99 -18.30
N GLY A 3 3.37 2.25 -18.81
CA GLY A 3 2.16 1.90 -18.04
C GLY A 3 2.38 0.97 -16.83
N LYS A 4 3.36 0.07 -16.89
CA LYS A 4 3.68 -0.82 -15.75
C LYS A 4 4.32 -0.08 -14.58
N ARG A 5 5.12 0.96 -14.86
CA ARG A 5 5.75 1.79 -13.83
C ARG A 5 4.72 2.71 -13.16
N ASP A 6 3.80 3.27 -13.93
CA ASP A 6 2.68 4.06 -13.42
C ASP A 6 1.77 3.24 -12.49
N GLN A 7 1.42 2.01 -12.88
CA GLN A 7 0.63 1.11 -12.02
C GLN A 7 1.37 0.70 -10.74
N HIS A 8 2.70 0.53 -10.81
CA HIS A 8 3.53 0.23 -9.65
C HIS A 8 3.52 1.40 -8.66
N ASP A 9 3.83 2.60 -9.13
CA ASP A 9 3.85 3.82 -8.33
C ASP A 9 2.46 4.11 -7.68
N LEU A 10 1.37 3.89 -8.43
CA LEU A 10 0.00 4.02 -7.92
C LEU A 10 -0.36 2.96 -6.87
N ALA A 11 0.14 1.74 -7.00
CA ALA A 11 -0.10 0.69 -6.00
C ALA A 11 0.67 0.98 -4.70
N GLU A 12 1.91 1.45 -4.78
CA GLU A 12 2.65 1.94 -3.61
C GLU A 12 1.96 3.16 -2.98
N TYR A 13 1.45 4.07 -3.81
CA TYR A 13 0.66 5.20 -3.34
C TYR A 13 -0.56 4.75 -2.55
N PHE A 14 -1.32 3.78 -3.06
CA PHE A 14 -2.47 3.22 -2.36
C PHE A 14 -2.10 2.62 -1.01
N LEU A 15 -1.03 1.80 -0.94
CA LEU A 15 -0.56 1.24 0.34
C LEU A 15 -0.20 2.34 1.35
N ARG A 16 0.44 3.41 0.89
CA ARG A 16 0.76 4.57 1.73
C ARG A 16 -0.49 5.30 2.22
N ALA A 17 -1.46 5.54 1.33
CA ALA A 17 -2.71 6.23 1.63
C ALA A 17 -3.62 5.43 2.57
N ALA A 18 -3.67 4.10 2.39
CA ALA A 18 -4.37 3.17 3.27
C ALA A 18 -3.65 2.91 4.60
N GLY A 19 -2.51 3.57 4.84
CA GLY A 19 -1.75 3.42 6.07
C GLY A 19 -1.22 2.00 6.29
N VAL A 20 -0.91 1.27 5.22
CA VAL A 20 -0.40 -0.11 5.32
C VAL A 20 1.09 -0.09 5.59
N ALA A 21 1.49 -0.57 6.76
CA ALA A 21 2.87 -0.80 7.16
C ALA A 21 3.26 -2.27 7.00
N ALA A 22 4.55 -2.58 7.10
CA ALA A 22 5.08 -3.94 6.99
C ALA A 22 6.00 -4.31 8.15
N ILE A 23 5.97 -5.58 8.53
CA ILE A 23 6.95 -6.25 9.40
C ILE A 23 7.54 -7.39 8.59
N TRP A 24 8.86 -7.56 8.62
CA TRP A 24 9.54 -8.61 7.89
C TRP A 24 10.53 -9.35 8.76
N ILE A 25 10.72 -10.63 8.42
CA ILE A 25 11.67 -11.53 9.07
C ILE A 25 12.56 -12.12 7.98
N ASP A 26 13.86 -11.83 8.01
CA ASP A 26 14.81 -12.36 7.02
C ASP A 26 15.27 -13.80 7.31
N ASP A 27 16.08 -14.36 6.42
CA ASP A 27 16.64 -15.73 6.56
C ASP A 27 17.54 -15.89 7.80
N GLY A 28 18.17 -14.82 8.28
CA GLY A 28 18.91 -14.79 9.55
C GLY A 28 18.00 -14.62 10.78
N GLY A 29 16.69 -14.50 10.55
CA GLY A 29 15.69 -14.22 11.56
C GLY A 29 15.69 -12.77 12.04
N HIS A 30 16.41 -11.83 11.41
CA HIS A 30 16.34 -10.42 11.79
C HIS A 30 14.93 -9.91 11.56
N ILE A 31 14.45 -9.13 12.53
CA ILE A 31 13.12 -8.54 12.51
C ILE A 31 13.31 -7.08 12.11
N GLY A 32 12.61 -6.66 11.06
CA GLY A 32 12.54 -5.26 10.67
C GLY A 32 11.10 -4.85 10.42
N ALA A 33 10.90 -3.54 10.33
CA ALA A 33 9.60 -2.95 10.06
C ALA A 33 9.74 -1.73 9.15
N ALA A 34 8.67 -1.41 8.41
CA ALA A 34 8.61 -0.26 7.52
C ALA A 34 7.24 0.43 7.66
N ASP A 35 7.24 1.76 7.76
CA ASP A 35 6.02 2.58 7.89
C ASP A 35 5.07 2.51 6.68
N VAL A 36 5.61 2.07 5.55
CA VAL A 36 4.87 1.84 4.30
C VAL A 36 5.32 0.50 3.74
N ALA A 37 4.36 -0.39 3.47
CA ALA A 37 4.61 -1.61 2.73
C ALA A 37 4.98 -1.27 1.27
N SER A 38 6.05 -1.88 0.75
CA SER A 38 6.39 -1.80 -0.68
C SER A 38 5.73 -2.94 -1.45
N ILE A 39 5.45 -2.77 -2.73
CA ILE A 39 4.92 -3.85 -3.58
C ILE A 39 6.00 -4.75 -4.16
N ASP A 40 7.27 -4.37 -4.02
CA ASP A 40 8.39 -5.18 -4.50
C ASP A 40 8.52 -6.46 -3.66
N GLU A 41 8.78 -7.56 -4.36
CA GLU A 41 9.08 -8.83 -3.72
C GLU A 41 10.38 -8.70 -2.94
N GLN A 42 10.41 -9.25 -1.73
CA GLN A 42 11.59 -9.22 -0.87
C GLN A 42 12.08 -10.66 -0.66
N PRO A 43 12.95 -11.18 -1.57
CA PRO A 43 13.41 -12.56 -1.50
C PRO A 43 14.04 -12.87 -0.13
N GLY A 44 13.76 -14.06 0.39
CA GLY A 44 14.28 -14.51 1.69
C GLY A 44 13.58 -13.90 2.91
N ARG A 45 12.54 -13.08 2.72
CA ARG A 45 11.77 -12.49 3.82
C ARG A 45 10.36 -13.06 3.93
N ILE A 46 9.94 -13.38 5.15
CA ILE A 46 8.52 -13.52 5.48
C ILE A 46 8.00 -12.13 5.83
N VAL A 47 6.98 -11.64 5.13
CA VAL A 47 6.47 -10.29 5.29
C VAL A 47 4.98 -10.31 5.64
N TYR A 48 4.63 -9.63 6.71
CA TYR A 48 3.25 -9.34 7.12
C TYR A 48 2.99 -7.84 7.07
N CYS A 49 1.77 -7.48 6.71
CA CYS A 49 1.28 -6.11 6.70
C CYS A 49 0.26 -5.89 7.81
N CYS A 50 0.21 -4.68 8.34
CA CYS A 50 -0.74 -4.21 9.34
C CYS A 50 -0.96 -2.70 9.19
N LEU A 51 -1.82 -2.12 10.04
CA LEU A 51 -1.99 -0.68 10.07
C LEU A 51 -0.72 0.02 10.59
N ARG A 52 -0.44 1.20 10.05
CA ARG A 52 0.68 2.02 10.48
C ARG A 52 0.54 2.36 11.96
N GLY A 53 1.61 2.13 12.71
CA GLY A 53 1.67 2.29 14.15
C GLY A 53 1.74 0.95 14.87
N ASP A 54 0.96 -0.04 14.42
CA ASP A 54 0.96 -1.38 15.00
C ASP A 54 2.25 -2.15 14.71
N HIS A 55 2.87 -1.90 13.55
CA HIS A 55 4.13 -2.52 13.16
C HIS A 55 5.26 -2.22 14.13
N PHE A 56 5.30 -1.02 14.74
CA PHE A 56 6.28 -0.67 15.77
C PHE A 56 6.08 -1.51 17.03
N ARG A 57 4.83 -1.60 17.52
CA ARG A 57 4.52 -2.35 18.74
C ARG A 57 4.84 -3.83 18.57
N LEU A 58 4.41 -4.41 17.44
CA LEU A 58 4.65 -5.82 17.14
C LEU A 58 6.14 -6.13 16.94
N SER A 59 6.85 -5.34 16.13
CA SER A 59 8.28 -5.59 15.87
C SER A 59 9.13 -5.43 17.13
N TYR A 60 8.81 -4.44 17.98
CA TYR A 60 9.49 -4.23 19.25
C TYR A 60 9.30 -5.42 20.21
N HIS A 61 8.06 -5.84 20.47
CA HIS A 61 7.81 -6.97 21.38
C HIS A 61 8.36 -8.29 20.84
N LEU A 62 8.31 -8.49 19.52
CA LEU A 62 8.90 -9.66 18.88
C LEU A 62 10.43 -9.66 19.01
N TYR A 63 11.06 -8.49 18.87
CA TYR A 63 12.49 -8.32 19.08
C TYR A 63 12.89 -8.63 20.53
N GLU A 64 12.17 -8.08 21.51
CA GLU A 64 12.41 -8.36 22.95
C GLU A 64 12.29 -9.85 23.26
N TRP A 65 11.24 -10.50 22.78
CA TRP A 65 11.07 -11.94 22.94
C TRP A 65 12.26 -12.72 22.36
N LYS A 66 12.71 -12.35 21.16
CA LYS A 66 13.83 -13.01 20.47
C LYS A 66 15.16 -12.86 21.24
N GLN A 67 15.36 -11.82 22.04
CA GLN A 67 16.58 -11.68 22.87
C GLN A 67 16.75 -12.84 23.86
N SER A 68 15.65 -13.49 24.25
CA SER A 68 15.64 -14.57 25.24
C SER A 68 15.57 -15.97 24.62
N VAL A 69 15.40 -16.09 23.30
CA VAL A 69 15.12 -17.37 22.63
C VAL A 69 15.84 -17.44 21.28
N GLN A 70 16.56 -18.54 21.04
CA GLN A 70 17.00 -18.89 19.69
C GLN A 70 15.85 -19.58 18.94
N ALA A 71 15.28 -18.89 17.96
CA ALA A 71 14.11 -19.35 17.22
C ALA A 71 14.39 -19.36 15.71
N SER A 72 13.84 -20.35 15.00
CA SER A 72 13.85 -20.35 13.53
C SER A 72 12.97 -19.22 12.99
N ARG A 73 13.16 -18.85 11.73
CA ARG A 73 12.34 -17.84 11.04
C ARG A 73 10.84 -18.16 11.13
N GLU A 74 10.46 -19.42 10.97
CA GLU A 74 9.08 -19.89 11.03
C GLU A 74 8.53 -19.80 12.45
N ALA A 75 9.34 -20.07 13.47
CA ALA A 75 8.95 -19.90 14.86
C ALA A 75 8.76 -18.41 15.22
N ILE A 76 9.60 -17.52 14.70
CA ILE A 76 9.44 -16.06 14.84
C ILE A 76 8.15 -15.59 14.15
N ALA A 77 7.86 -16.08 12.94
CA ALA A 77 6.65 -15.74 12.21
C ALA A 77 5.37 -16.20 12.94
N ARG A 78 5.35 -17.44 13.47
CA ARG A 78 4.25 -17.91 14.32
C ARG A 78 4.10 -17.05 15.57
N LYS A 79 5.22 -16.66 16.19
CA LYS A 79 5.17 -15.82 17.38
C LYS A 79 4.60 -14.43 17.09
N LEU A 80 4.93 -13.86 15.94
CA LEU A 80 4.34 -12.61 15.46
C LEU A 80 2.82 -12.73 15.30
N GLU A 81 2.33 -13.82 14.71
CA GLU A 81 0.89 -14.09 14.57
C GLU A 81 0.20 -14.23 15.95
N GLU A 82 0.80 -14.95 16.90
CA GLU A 82 0.29 -15.05 18.27
C GLU A 82 0.22 -13.68 18.97
N MET A 83 1.28 -12.87 18.86
CA MET A 83 1.34 -11.54 19.48
C MET A 83 0.28 -10.61 18.88
N ALA A 84 0.11 -10.64 17.56
CA ALA A 84 -0.92 -9.85 16.90
C ALA A 84 -2.32 -10.27 17.35
N ALA A 85 -2.59 -11.57 17.44
CA ALA A 85 -3.87 -12.07 17.96
C ALA A 85 -4.11 -11.61 19.40
N GLY A 86 -3.10 -11.69 20.27
CA GLY A 86 -3.20 -11.24 21.67
C GLY A 86 -3.39 -9.74 21.84
N LEU A 87 -2.87 -8.94 20.90
CA LEU A 87 -2.98 -7.48 20.89
C LEU A 87 -4.19 -6.96 20.07
N LEU A 88 -5.00 -7.87 19.51
CA LEU A 88 -6.12 -7.56 18.60
C LEU A 88 -5.67 -6.74 17.37
N ILE A 89 -4.46 -6.99 16.89
CA ILE A 89 -3.91 -6.36 15.69
C ILE A 89 -4.17 -7.26 14.49
N GLY A 90 -4.79 -6.70 13.44
CA GLY A 90 -4.97 -7.39 12.18
C GLY A 90 -3.66 -7.54 11.41
N LEU A 91 -3.20 -8.78 11.21
CA LEU A 91 -2.11 -9.10 10.28
C LEU A 91 -2.68 -9.63 8.96
N THR A 92 -2.10 -9.17 7.86
CA THR A 92 -2.37 -9.67 6.50
C THR A 92 -1.06 -10.11 5.87
N LYS A 93 -1.03 -11.23 5.14
CA LYS A 93 0.16 -11.61 4.37
C LYS A 93 0.47 -10.55 3.32
N HIS A 94 1.75 -10.25 3.11
CA HIS A 94 2.19 -9.21 2.17
C HIS A 94 1.62 -9.39 0.77
N VAL A 95 1.64 -10.62 0.22
CA VAL A 95 1.05 -10.94 -1.09
C VAL A 95 -0.40 -10.48 -1.21
N THR A 96 -1.22 -10.71 -0.18
CA THR A 96 -2.63 -10.30 -0.16
C THR A 96 -2.78 -8.79 -0.10
N ALA A 97 -1.92 -8.09 0.66
CA ALA A 97 -1.92 -6.63 0.70
C ALA A 97 -1.54 -6.03 -0.68
N VAL A 98 -0.55 -6.62 -1.36
CA VAL A 98 -0.13 -6.20 -2.71
C VAL A 98 -1.22 -6.47 -3.74
N GLU A 99 -1.90 -7.62 -3.68
CA GLU A 99 -3.03 -7.94 -4.55
C GLU A 99 -4.17 -6.94 -4.38
N ARG A 100 -4.51 -6.57 -3.14
CA ARG A 100 -5.52 -5.53 -2.86
C ARG A 100 -5.11 -4.17 -3.43
N ALA A 101 -3.86 -3.77 -3.29
CA ALA A 101 -3.36 -2.52 -3.86
C ALA A 101 -3.46 -2.51 -5.39
N ARG A 102 -3.06 -3.60 -6.05
CA ARG A 102 -3.20 -3.75 -7.51
C ARG A 102 -4.67 -3.73 -7.96
N ALA A 103 -5.56 -4.35 -7.19
CA ALA A 103 -7.00 -4.33 -7.48
C ALA A 103 -7.58 -2.92 -7.36
N ALA A 104 -7.16 -2.13 -6.38
CA ALA A 104 -7.57 -0.73 -6.25
C ALA A 104 -7.11 0.12 -7.45
N VAL A 105 -5.87 -0.06 -7.90
CA VAL A 105 -5.37 0.61 -9.12
C VAL A 105 -6.20 0.21 -10.34
N ALA A 106 -6.46 -1.09 -10.53
CA ALA A 106 -7.28 -1.56 -11.64
C ALA A 106 -8.71 -1.00 -11.61
N ALA A 107 -9.31 -0.84 -10.42
CA ALA A 107 -10.63 -0.24 -10.27
C ALA A 107 -10.63 1.24 -10.70
N VAL A 108 -9.60 2.02 -10.32
CA VAL A 108 -9.46 3.42 -10.75
C VAL A 108 -9.23 3.51 -12.24
N GLU A 109 -8.39 2.66 -12.82
CA GLU A 109 -8.18 2.64 -14.28
C GLU A 109 -9.48 2.31 -15.04
N GLY A 110 -10.22 1.29 -14.60
CA GLY A 110 -11.51 0.94 -15.19
C GLY A 110 -12.56 2.05 -15.07
N ALA A 111 -12.53 2.84 -13.99
CA ALA A 111 -13.39 4.00 -13.85
C ALA A 111 -13.06 5.08 -14.89
N PHE A 112 -11.78 5.37 -15.13
CA PHE A 112 -11.35 6.31 -16.18
C PHE A 112 -11.73 5.83 -17.58
N GLU A 113 -11.58 4.54 -17.87
CA GLU A 113 -12.01 3.95 -19.15
C GLU A 113 -13.53 4.08 -19.34
N THR A 114 -14.30 3.86 -18.28
CA THR A 114 -15.77 4.04 -18.30
C THR A 114 -16.16 5.49 -18.57
N MET A 115 -15.50 6.45 -17.91
CA MET A 115 -15.71 7.89 -18.17
C MET A 115 -15.41 8.26 -19.63
N ALA A 116 -14.36 7.67 -20.21
CA ALA A 116 -14.01 7.85 -21.62
C ALA A 116 -15.10 7.32 -22.56
N GLN A 117 -15.62 6.12 -22.29
CA GLN A 117 -16.67 5.50 -23.10
C GLN A 117 -18.00 6.26 -23.02
N ARG A 118 -18.30 6.89 -21.88
CA ARG A 118 -19.53 7.67 -21.66
C ARG A 118 -19.46 9.12 -22.16
N GLY A 119 -18.30 9.57 -22.67
CA GLY A 119 -18.11 10.95 -23.11
C GLY A 119 -17.94 11.96 -21.97
N GLU A 120 -17.75 11.49 -20.73
CA GLU A 120 -17.56 12.32 -19.53
C GLU A 120 -16.18 12.99 -19.47
N MET A 121 -15.29 12.68 -20.43
CA MET A 121 -14.00 13.36 -20.59
C MET A 121 -14.13 14.86 -20.91
N ARG A 122 -15.32 15.31 -21.36
CA ARG A 122 -15.58 16.73 -21.55
C ARG A 122 -15.50 17.51 -20.23
N GLU A 123 -16.05 16.95 -19.16
CA GLU A 123 -16.00 17.57 -17.82
C GLU A 123 -14.58 17.51 -17.26
N MET A 124 -13.88 16.40 -17.45
CA MET A 124 -12.47 16.26 -17.06
C MET A 124 -11.59 17.30 -17.75
N ASN A 125 -11.79 17.53 -19.05
CA ASN A 125 -11.08 18.55 -19.82
C ASN A 125 -11.41 19.98 -19.37
N ALA A 126 -12.67 20.24 -18.99
CA ALA A 126 -13.07 21.52 -18.42
C ALA A 126 -12.38 21.77 -17.06
N ALA A 127 -12.33 20.76 -16.20
CA ALA A 127 -11.64 20.81 -14.92
C ALA A 127 -10.13 21.01 -15.09
N PHE A 128 -9.50 20.37 -16.09
CA PHE A 128 -8.11 20.63 -16.43
C PHE A 128 -7.87 22.08 -16.86
N LYS A 129 -8.70 22.62 -17.77
CA LYS A 129 -8.58 24.02 -18.22
C LYS A 129 -8.73 25.00 -17.06
N ALA A 130 -9.67 24.75 -16.15
CA ALA A 130 -9.85 25.56 -14.96
C ALA A 130 -8.61 25.50 -14.04
N THR A 131 -8.05 24.30 -13.81
CA THR A 131 -6.83 24.12 -13.02
C THR A 131 -5.65 24.85 -13.66
N ARG A 132 -5.50 24.75 -14.99
CA ARG A 132 -4.42 25.40 -15.75
C ARG A 132 -4.55 26.93 -15.79
N ALA A 133 -5.76 27.48 -15.64
CA ALA A 133 -5.94 28.92 -15.51
C ALA A 133 -5.31 29.47 -14.22
N VAL A 134 -5.23 28.64 -13.17
CA VAL A 134 -4.58 28.96 -11.89
C VAL A 134 -3.10 28.58 -11.91
N GLU A 135 -2.76 27.42 -12.47
CA GLU A 135 -1.37 26.93 -12.60
C GLU A 135 -1.04 26.63 -14.07
N PRO A 136 -0.55 27.62 -14.84
CA PRO A 136 -0.34 27.47 -16.28
C PRO A 136 0.67 26.39 -16.70
N ALA A 137 1.61 26.02 -15.81
CA ALA A 137 2.63 25.03 -16.10
C ALA A 137 2.16 23.58 -15.88
N ILE A 138 0.96 23.36 -15.33
CA ILE A 138 0.44 22.01 -15.12
C ILE A 138 0.25 21.26 -16.45
N ARG A 139 0.87 20.08 -16.55
CA ARG A 139 0.68 19.20 -17.70
C ARG A 139 -0.56 18.34 -17.49
N TYR A 140 -1.21 17.96 -18.59
CA TYR A 140 -2.41 17.13 -18.53
C TYR A 140 -2.14 15.77 -17.88
N SER A 141 -0.97 15.17 -18.11
CA SER A 141 -0.56 13.93 -17.45
C SER A 141 -0.51 14.04 -15.94
N ASP A 142 0.01 15.15 -15.43
CA ASP A 142 0.17 15.38 -13.98
C ASP A 142 -1.23 15.61 -13.34
N PHE A 143 -2.12 16.29 -14.05
CA PHE A 143 -3.52 16.44 -13.65
C PHE A 143 -4.24 15.09 -13.57
N ILE A 144 -4.07 14.22 -14.58
CA ILE A 144 -4.68 12.88 -14.58
C ILE A 144 -4.12 12.01 -13.46
N ALA A 145 -2.81 12.04 -13.24
CA ALA A 145 -2.17 11.34 -12.13
C ALA A 145 -2.73 11.79 -10.78
N ALA A 146 -2.90 13.10 -10.56
CA ALA A 146 -3.50 13.64 -9.36
C ALA A 146 -4.97 13.20 -9.16
N LYS A 147 -5.75 13.11 -10.25
CA LYS A 147 -7.13 12.60 -10.18
C LYS A 147 -7.18 11.12 -9.83
N LYS A 148 -6.32 10.28 -10.43
CA LYS A 148 -6.19 8.87 -10.07
C LYS A 148 -5.79 8.71 -8.59
N ALA A 149 -4.82 9.49 -8.14
CA ALA A 149 -4.37 9.48 -6.74
C ALA A 149 -5.51 9.83 -5.77
N ALA A 150 -6.30 10.87 -6.06
CA ALA A 150 -7.46 11.23 -5.25
C ALA A 150 -8.50 10.10 -5.15
N MET A 151 -8.81 9.42 -6.26
CA MET A 151 -9.71 8.27 -6.24
C MET A 151 -9.15 7.10 -5.42
N LEU A 152 -7.83 6.87 -5.48
CA LEU A 152 -7.17 5.86 -4.64
C LEU A 152 -7.24 6.21 -3.15
N GLU A 153 -7.15 7.48 -2.77
CA GLU A 153 -7.31 7.93 -1.37
C GLU A 153 -8.74 7.74 -0.86
N ASP A 154 -9.74 7.91 -1.72
CA ASP A 154 -11.13 7.64 -1.37
C ASP A 154 -11.34 6.14 -1.13
N LEU A 155 -10.86 5.29 -2.04
CA LEU A 155 -10.88 3.83 -1.88
C LEU A 155 -10.10 3.37 -0.63
N ALA A 156 -8.95 3.99 -0.35
CA ALA A 156 -8.15 3.70 0.83
C ALA A 156 -8.91 4.05 2.12
N ARG A 157 -9.60 5.20 2.16
CA ARG A 157 -10.44 5.58 3.29
C ARG A 157 -11.61 4.62 3.50
N GLU A 158 -12.24 4.17 2.43
CA GLU A 158 -13.34 3.19 2.51
C GLU A 158 -12.87 1.84 3.02
N ALA A 159 -11.67 1.39 2.63
CA ALA A 159 -11.09 0.13 3.10
C ALA A 159 -10.72 0.14 4.60
N CYS A 160 -10.56 1.31 5.20
CA CYS A 160 -10.22 1.49 6.62
C CYS A 160 -11.42 1.83 7.52
N ARG A 161 -12.63 1.95 6.96
CA ARG A 161 -13.88 2.16 7.72
C ARG A 161 -14.50 0.83 8.11
#